data_AF-Q2NJ51-F1
#
_entry.id   AF-Q2NJ51-F1
#
_cell.length_a   1.000
_cell.length_b   1.000
_cell.length_c   1.000
_cell.angle_alpha   90.00
_cell.angle_beta   90.00
_cell.angle_gamma   90.00
#
_symmetry.space_group_name_H-M   'P 1'
#
loop_
_entity.id
_entity.type
_entity.pdbx_description
1 polymer ?
#
loop_
_entity_poly.entity_id
_entity_poly.type
_entity_poly.pdbx_seq_one_letter_code
_entity_poly.pdbx_strand_id
1 'polypeptide(L)' 'MNNIWLYINPIIGFLLGGAFGAFLMFRWFKKHLQKNPPISEKQIKEMFRQMGRTPSEKQIRQIMNSMKQGK' A
#
# COMPACT_ATOMS: atom_id res chain seq x y z
N MET A 1 41.23 24.79 7.61
CA MET A 1 39.82 24.70 7.15
C MET A 1 39.32 23.32 7.48
N ASN A 2 38.38 23.19 8.42
CA ASN A 2 38.03 21.90 9.02
C ASN A 2 37.14 21.07 8.08
N ASN A 3 37.75 20.03 7.51
CA ASN A 3 37.23 19.03 6.58
C ASN A 3 36.15 18.10 7.18
N ILE A 4 35.70 18.35 8.41
CA ILE A 4 34.67 17.58 9.14
C ILE A 4 33.30 17.71 8.45
N TRP A 5 33.01 18.86 7.85
CA TRP A 5 31.75 19.13 7.14
C TRP A 5 31.54 18.26 5.90
N LEU A 6 32.62 17.79 5.26
CA LEU A 6 32.54 16.84 4.13
C LEU A 6 31.93 15.49 4.53
N TYR A 7 32.09 15.08 5.79
CA TYR A 7 31.57 13.80 6.29
C TYR A 7 30.16 13.94 6.88
N ILE A 8 29.82 15.07 7.51
CA ILE A 8 28.52 15.26 8.18
C ILE A 8 27.38 15.56 7.19
N ASN A 9 27.63 16.40 6.19
CA ASN A 9 26.60 16.81 5.23
C ASN A 9 25.95 15.67 4.41
N PRO A 10 26.69 14.67 3.88
CA PRO A 10 26.08 13.57 3.14
C PRO A 10 25.23 12.66 4.03
N ILE A 11 25.58 12.49 5.30
CA ILE A 11 24.81 11.68 6.26
C ILE A 11 23.45 12.32 6.51
N ILE A 12 23.44 13.63 6.75
CA ILE A 12 22.20 14.40 6.96
C ILE A 12 21.34 14.39 5.68
N GLY A 13 21.96 14.59 4.51
CA GLY A 13 21.28 14.51 3.22
C GLY A 13 20.65 13.14 2.95
N PHE A 14 21.33 12.05 3.31
CA PHE A 14 20.80 10.69 3.18
C PHE A 14 19.63 10.43 4.12
N LEU A 15 19.72 10.85 5.39
CA LEU A 15 18.62 10.71 6.35
C LEU A 15 17.38 11.52 5.92
N LEU A 16 17.56 12.79 5.54
CA LEU A 16 16.47 13.63 5.11
C LEU A 16 15.88 13.18 3.77
N GLY A 17 16.73 12.82 2.80
CA GLY A 17 16.31 12.31 1.50
C GLY A 17 15.59 10.96 1.61
N GLY A 18 16.09 10.06 2.45
CA GLY A 18 15.47 8.76 2.72
C GLY A 18 14.11 8.89 3.40
N ALA A 19 14.01 9.74 4.44
CA ALA A 19 12.74 9.99 5.12
C ALA A 19 11.71 10.63 4.19
N PHE A 20 12.12 11.63 3.40
CA PHE A 20 11.23 12.32 2.48
C PHE A 20 10.80 11.42 1.31
N GLY A 21 11.73 10.65 0.75
CA GLY A 21 11.45 9.67 -0.30
C GLY A 21 10.52 8.56 0.16
N ALA A 22 10.74 8.00 1.36
CA ALA A 22 9.86 7.00 1.94
C ALA A 22 8.44 7.56 2.14
N PHE A 23 8.32 8.77 2.71
CA PHE A 23 7.02 9.41 2.94
C PHE A 23 6.24 9.61 1.63
N LEU A 24 6.89 10.15 0.60
CA LEU A 24 6.27 10.34 -0.71
C LEU A 24 5.88 9.01 -1.36
N MET A 25 6.74 7.99 -1.27
CA MET A 25 6.45 6.66 -1.79
C MET A 25 5.20 6.06 -1.12
N PHE A 26 5.10 6.09 0.21
CA PHE A 26 3.93 5.59 0.93
C PHE A 26 2.65 6.34 0.55
N ARG A 27 2.72 7.67 0.43
CA ARG A 27 1.60 8.53 0.01
C ARG A 27 1.11 8.14 -1.39
N TRP A 28 2.04 7.97 -2.33
CA TRP A 28 1.72 7.60 -3.70
C TRP A 28 1.18 6.18 -3.81
N PHE A 29 1.80 5.22 -3.10
CA PHE A 29 1.37 3.82 -3.08
C PHE A 29 -0.04 3.67 -2.51
N LYS A 30 -0.37 4.37 -1.41
CA LYS A 30 -1.73 4.37 -0.85
C LYS A 30 -2.75 4.90 -1.88
N LYS A 31 -2.41 5.96 -2.61
CA LYS A 31 -3.26 6.51 -3.69
C LYS A 31 -3.40 5.54 -4.86
N HIS A 32 -2.36 4.76 -5.17
CA HIS A 32 -2.39 3.76 -6.23
C HIS A 32 -3.32 2.59 -5.88
N LEU A 33 -3.21 2.03 -4.67
CA LEU A 33 -4.07 0.93 -4.21
C LEU A 33 -5.55 1.31 -4.12
N GLN A 34 -5.85 2.58 -3.83
CA GLN A 34 -7.23 3.08 -3.85
C GLN A 34 -7.83 3.12 -5.26
N LYS A 35 -7.00 3.41 -6.28
CA LYS A 35 -7.43 3.42 -7.68
C LYS A 35 -7.51 2.02 -8.27
N ASN A 36 -6.57 1.15 -7.90
CA ASN A 36 -6.47 -0.23 -8.36
C ASN A 36 -6.50 -1.16 -7.13
N PRO A 37 -7.69 -1.54 -6.63
CA PRO A 37 -7.79 -2.39 -5.45
C PRO A 37 -7.11 -3.74 -5.71
N PRO A 38 -6.40 -4.31 -4.72
CA PRO A 38 -5.61 -5.52 -4.91
C PRO A 38 -6.46 -6.78 -5.14
N ILE A 39 -7.76 -6.73 -4.85
CA ILE A 39 -8.68 -7.87 -4.92
C ILE A 39 -9.97 -7.47 -5.64
N SER A 40 -10.31 -8.24 -6.69
CA SER A 40 -11.54 -8.16 -7.48
C SER A 40 -12.61 -9.15 -6.99
N GLU A 41 -13.87 -8.96 -7.41
CA GLU A 41 -14.98 -9.87 -7.07
C GLU A 41 -14.71 -11.30 -7.52
N LYS A 42 -14.07 -11.46 -8.69
CA LYS A 42 -13.68 -12.76 -9.25
C LYS A 42 -12.68 -13.47 -8.33
N GLN A 43 -11.66 -12.76 -7.85
CA GLN A 43 -10.68 -13.32 -6.92
C GLN A 43 -11.31 -13.71 -5.58
N ILE A 44 -12.25 -12.91 -5.06
CA ILE A 44 -13.03 -13.29 -3.87
C ILE A 44 -13.80 -14.58 -4.16
N LYS A 45 -14.49 -14.65 -5.30
CA LYS A 45 -15.27 -15.84 -5.70
C LYS A 45 -14.38 -17.09 -5.80
N GLU A 46 -13.20 -16.97 -6.42
CA GLU A 46 -12.22 -18.03 -6.52
C GLU A 46 -11.67 -18.46 -5.15
N MET A 47 -11.39 -17.51 -4.25
CA MET A 47 -10.97 -17.78 -2.88
C MET A 47 -12.01 -18.61 -2.11
N PHE A 48 -13.29 -18.24 -2.20
CA PHE A 48 -14.35 -19.02 -1.57
C PHE A 48 -14.51 -20.41 -2.22
N ARG A 49 -14.39 -20.50 -3.55
CA ARG A 49 -14.43 -21.79 -4.26
C ARG A 49 -13.31 -22.73 -3.82
N GLN A 50 -12.11 -22.21 -3.56
CA GLN A 50 -11.00 -23.00 -3.01
C GLN A 50 -11.32 -23.55 -1.62
N MET A 51 -12.11 -22.83 -0.83
CA MET A 51 -12.61 -23.28 0.48
C MET A 51 -13.84 -24.19 0.39
N GLY A 52 -14.24 -24.62 -0.81
CA GLY A 52 -15.45 -25.44 -1.00
C GLY A 52 -16.76 -24.71 -0.71
N ARG A 53 -16.74 -23.37 -0.65
CA ARG A 53 -17.93 -22.54 -0.39
C ARG A 53 -18.32 -21.75 -1.63
N THR A 54 -19.62 -21.66 -1.90
CA THR A 54 -20.17 -20.79 -2.93
C THR A 54 -20.64 -19.48 -2.28
N PRO A 55 -19.94 -18.35 -2.48
CA PRO A 55 -20.32 -17.10 -1.87
C PRO A 55 -21.55 -16.50 -2.59
N SER A 56 -22.43 -15.84 -1.84
CA SER A 56 -23.52 -15.04 -2.41
C SER A 56 -23.00 -13.71 -2.96
N GLU A 57 -23.56 -13.21 -4.06
CA GLU A 57 -23.19 -11.91 -4.66
C GLU A 57 -23.31 -10.75 -3.65
N LYS A 58 -24.28 -10.80 -2.72
CA LYS A 58 -24.41 -9.81 -1.63
C LYS A 58 -23.22 -9.86 -0.67
N GLN A 59 -22.76 -11.05 -0.34
CA GLN A 59 -21.62 -11.27 0.55
C GLN A 59 -20.31 -10.83 -0.12
N ILE A 60 -20.13 -11.12 -1.41
CA ILE A 60 -18.97 -10.63 -2.19
C ILE A 60 -18.92 -9.10 -2.16
N ARG A 61 -20.06 -8.44 -2.42
CA ARG A 61 -20.14 -6.97 -2.43
C ARG A 61 -19.91 -6.36 -1.04
N GLN A 62 -20.39 -7.00 0.02
CA GLN A 62 -20.12 -6.59 1.41
C GLN A 62 -18.61 -6.66 1.72
N ILE A 63 -17.94 -7.74 1.32
CA ILE A 63 -16.49 -7.91 1.51
C ILE A 63 -15.70 -6.91 0.66
N MET A 64 -16.09 -6.69 -0.60
CA MET A 64 -15.46 -5.68 -1.44
C MET A 64 -15.60 -4.27 -0.85
N ASN A 65 -16.74 -3.97 -0.24
CA ASN A 65 -16.97 -2.70 0.41
C ASN A 65 -16.16 -2.55 1.70
N SER A 66 -16.04 -3.60 2.53
CA SER A 66 -15.21 -3.55 3.74
C SER A 66 -13.73 -3.36 3.41
N MET A 67 -13.25 -3.96 2.31
CA MET A 67 -11.90 -3.77 1.78
C MET A 67 -11.63 -2.33 1.34
N LYS A 68 -12.62 -1.67 0.71
CA LYS A 68 -12.53 -0.25 0.31
C LYS A 68 -12.64 0.71 1.49
N GLN A 69 -13.28 0.30 2.59
CA GLN A 69 -13.52 1.12 3.77
C GLN A 69 -12.35 1.12 4.77
N GLY A 70 -11.30 0.33 4.54
CA GLY A 70 -10.02 0.46 5.25
C GLY A 70 -9.29 1.75 4.86
N LYS A 71 -9.76 2.88 5.38
CA LYS A 71 -9.09 4.19 5.28
C LYS A 71 -7.86 4.27 6.18
#